data_AF-A0A6P7WXW1-F1
#
_entry.id   AF-A0A6P7WXW1-F1
#
_cell.length_a   1.000
_cell.length_b   1.000
_cell.length_c   1.000
_cell.angle_alpha   90.00
_cell.angle_beta   90.00
_cell.angle_gamma   90.00
#
_symmetry.space_group_name_H-M   'P 1'
#
loop_
_entity.id
_entity.type
_entity.pdbx_description
1 polymer ?
#
loop_
_entity_poly.entity_id
_entity_poly.type
_entity_poly.pdbx_seq_one_letter_code
_entity_poly.pdbx_strand_id
1 'polypeptide(L)'
;MTFANMDKAYHAGVAYTGQMKAQGSDGGVLMNQKVYLAVQIDGQVSQTEKCFLTDSQGMVTFNLDTSDWTNSVNLQGKLVLKDPVYQEGKVTAYYQHAYYTVQPLYSSAKSFLHIQGP
;
A
#
# COMPACT_ATOMS: atom_id res chain seq x y z
N MET A 1 -12.29 -1.44 -0.06
CA MET A 1 -11.09 -0.61 0.23
C MET A 1 -10.59 -0.03 -1.09
N THR A 2 -10.02 1.17 -1.09
CA THR A 2 -9.31 1.72 -2.26
C THR A 2 -8.01 2.42 -1.87
N PHE A 3 -7.08 2.56 -2.82
CA PHE A 3 -5.90 3.42 -2.68
C PHE A 3 -6.17 4.79 -3.31
N ALA A 4 -5.57 5.83 -2.74
CA ALA A 4 -5.64 7.22 -3.22
C ALA A 4 -4.28 7.91 -3.06
N ASN A 5 -4.04 8.95 -3.85
CA ASN A 5 -2.80 9.75 -3.82
C ASN A 5 -1.55 8.86 -3.87
N MET A 6 -1.51 8.00 -4.90
CA MET A 6 -0.44 7.03 -5.14
C MET A 6 0.36 7.41 -6.38
N ASP A 7 1.68 7.37 -6.26
CA ASP A 7 2.57 7.45 -7.40
C ASP A 7 2.73 6.08 -8.07
N LYS A 8 2.79 6.06 -9.40
CA LYS A 8 3.01 4.80 -10.13
C LYS A 8 4.42 4.26 -9.97
N ALA A 9 5.35 5.09 -9.50
CA ALA A 9 6.76 4.76 -9.38
C ALA A 9 7.33 5.20 -8.03
N TYR A 10 8.38 4.51 -7.58
CA TYR A 10 9.12 4.84 -6.37
C TYR A 10 10.61 5.02 -6.67
N HIS A 11 11.31 5.79 -5.84
CA HIS A 11 12.77 5.81 -5.79
C HIS A 11 13.24 5.02 -4.58
N ALA A 12 14.14 4.06 -4.78
CA ALA A 12 14.73 3.31 -3.67
C ALA A 12 15.49 4.27 -2.73
N GLY A 13 15.26 4.11 -1.43
CA GLY A 13 15.80 4.99 -0.38
C GLY A 13 15.03 6.31 -0.18
N VAL A 14 13.98 6.57 -0.97
CA VAL A 14 13.05 7.68 -0.75
C VAL A 14 11.73 7.11 -0.24
N ALA A 15 11.29 7.60 0.91
CA ALA A 15 10.09 7.12 1.56
C ALA A 15 8.86 7.25 0.62
N TYR A 16 8.15 6.15 0.42
CA TYR A 16 6.99 6.09 -0.45
C TYR A 16 5.71 6.30 0.36
N THR A 17 4.99 7.37 0.04
CA THR A 17 3.75 7.76 0.73
C THR A 17 2.53 7.46 -0.13
N GLY A 18 1.44 7.10 0.52
CA GLY A 18 0.16 6.92 -0.14
C GLY A 18 -0.99 6.91 0.85
N GLN A 19 -2.21 6.83 0.34
CA GLN A 19 -3.39 6.80 1.17
C GLN A 19 -4.27 5.59 0.89
N MET A 20 -4.91 5.09 1.95
CA MET A 20 -5.96 4.08 1.86
C MET A 20 -7.29 4.70 2.31
N LYS A 21 -8.38 4.33 1.62
CA LYS A 21 -9.74 4.72 1.98
C LYS A 21 -10.60 3.50 2.26
N ALA A 22 -11.15 3.45 3.47
CA ALA A 22 -12.09 2.45 3.94
C ALA A 22 -13.53 2.96 3.77
N GLN A 23 -14.33 2.22 3.01
CA GLN A 23 -15.76 2.48 2.86
C GLN A 23 -16.54 1.18 3.00
N GLY A 24 -17.75 1.29 3.55
CA GLY A 24 -18.75 0.23 3.59
C GLY A 24 -19.27 -0.12 2.19
N SER A 25 -19.99 -1.23 2.09
CA SER A 25 -20.61 -1.67 0.83
C SER A 25 -21.68 -0.69 0.31
N ASP A 26 -22.24 0.12 1.20
CA ASP A 26 -23.18 1.20 0.93
C ASP A 26 -22.49 2.53 0.55
N GLY A 27 -21.15 2.55 0.52
CA GLY A 27 -20.36 3.77 0.32
C GLY A 27 -20.13 4.59 1.59
N GLY A 28 -20.67 4.15 2.74
CA GLY A 28 -20.51 4.79 4.03
C GLY A 28 -19.06 4.88 4.48
N VAL A 29 -18.72 5.93 5.22
CA VAL A 29 -17.36 6.15 5.72
C VAL A 29 -17.08 5.25 6.93
N LEU A 30 -15.97 4.52 6.90
CA LEU A 30 -15.54 3.68 8.03
C LEU A 30 -14.48 4.42 8.85
N MET A 31 -14.91 5.22 9.81
CA MET A 31 -14.04 5.97 10.75
C MET A 31 -13.49 5.07 11.87
N ASN A 32 -12.26 5.34 12.31
CA ASN A 32 -11.57 4.59 13.38
C ASN A 32 -11.54 3.08 13.13
N GLN A 33 -11.54 2.72 11.84
CA GLN A 33 -11.53 1.35 11.38
C GLN A 33 -10.09 0.89 11.24
N LYS A 34 -9.79 -0.31 11.77
CA LYS A 34 -8.50 -0.96 11.53
C LYS A 34 -8.40 -1.37 10.07
N VAL A 35 -7.30 -1.00 9.45
CA VAL A 35 -6.95 -1.35 8.09
C VAL A 35 -5.53 -1.88 8.05
N TYR A 36 -5.26 -2.78 7.10
CA TYR A 36 -4.00 -3.49 6.99
C TYR A 36 -3.39 -3.27 5.62
N LEU A 37 -2.09 -2.99 5.59
CA LEU A 37 -1.30 -2.85 4.37
C LEU A 37 -0.26 -3.97 4.33
N ALA A 38 -0.38 -4.84 3.34
CA ALA A 38 0.65 -5.81 2.97
C ALA A 38 1.48 -5.26 1.80
N VAL A 39 2.79 -5.48 1.87
CA VAL A 39 3.76 -5.08 0.84
C VAL A 39 4.42 -6.34 0.30
N GLN A 40 4.44 -6.55 -1.00
CA GLN A 40 5.00 -7.73 -1.64
C GLN A 40 6.04 -7.31 -2.68
N ILE A 41 7.27 -7.79 -2.53
CA ILE A 41 8.40 -7.50 -3.42
C ILE A 41 8.84 -8.84 -4.02
N ASP A 42 9.00 -8.91 -5.35
CA ASP A 42 9.39 -10.16 -6.05
C ASP A 42 8.51 -11.38 -5.74
N GLY A 43 7.22 -11.15 -5.52
CA GLY A 43 6.30 -12.23 -5.17
C GLY A 43 6.44 -12.73 -3.73
N GLN A 44 7.43 -12.27 -2.96
CA GLN A 44 7.49 -12.52 -1.52
C GLN A 44 6.62 -11.50 -0.79
N VAL A 45 5.51 -11.97 -0.24
CA VAL A 45 4.69 -11.17 0.66
C VAL A 45 5.54 -10.85 1.87
N SER A 46 5.77 -9.56 2.15
CA SER A 46 6.37 -9.16 3.41
C SER A 46 5.49 -9.72 4.52
N GLN A 47 6.09 -10.53 5.39
CA GLN A 47 5.38 -11.23 6.46
C GLN A 47 4.72 -10.27 7.47
N THR A 48 5.06 -8.98 7.39
CA THR A 48 4.54 -7.96 8.30
C THR A 48 3.48 -7.11 7.61
N GLU A 49 2.22 -7.37 7.95
CA GLU A 49 1.11 -6.48 7.63
C GLU A 49 1.15 -5.27 8.57
N LYS A 50 1.23 -4.06 8.02
CA LYS A 50 1.16 -2.83 8.82
C LYS A 50 -0.30 -2.52 9.14
N CYS A 51 -0.60 -2.26 10.41
CA CYS A 51 -1.95 -1.93 10.88
C CYS A 51 -2.08 -0.42 11.12
N PHE A 52 -3.17 0.17 10.62
CA PHE A 52 -3.48 1.58 10.77
C PHE A 52 -4.94 1.79 11.18
N LEU A 53 -5.26 2.97 11.71
CA LEU A 53 -6.61 3.42 11.98
C LEU A 53 -6.99 4.54 11.01
N THR A 54 -8.20 4.46 10.46
CA THR A 54 -8.74 5.51 9.60
C THR A 54 -9.24 6.71 10.40
N ASP A 55 -9.14 7.88 9.78
CA ASP A 55 -9.66 9.14 10.31
C ASP A 55 -11.18 9.29 10.12
N SER A 56 -11.69 10.48 10.42
CA SER A 56 -13.12 10.82 10.28
C SER A 56 -13.66 10.72 8.86
N GLN A 57 -12.80 10.72 7.84
CA GLN A 57 -13.15 10.57 6.43
C GLN A 57 -12.94 9.13 5.94
N GLY A 58 -12.60 8.20 6.84
CA GLY A 58 -12.29 6.82 6.51
C GLY A 58 -10.98 6.69 5.76
N MET A 59 -10.09 7.68 5.86
CA MET A 59 -8.81 7.71 5.18
C MET A 59 -7.66 7.46 6.15
N VAL A 60 -6.56 6.93 5.64
CA VAL A 60 -5.30 6.90 6.37
C VAL A 60 -4.13 7.08 5.42
N THR A 61 -3.15 7.86 5.85
CA THR A 61 -1.89 8.04 5.14
C THR A 61 -0.87 7.07 5.71
N PHE A 62 -0.14 6.38 4.83
CA PHE A 62 0.95 5.50 5.21
C PHE A 62 2.27 6.01 4.63
N ASN A 63 3.36 5.60 5.25
CA ASN A 63 4.71 5.84 4.79
C ASN A 63 5.50 4.52 4.79
N LEU A 64 6.17 4.23 3.69
CA LEU A 64 6.94 3.01 3.49
C LEU A 64 8.41 3.35 3.28
N ASP A 65 9.27 2.67 4.04
CA ASP A 65 10.70 2.67 3.76
C ASP A 65 10.95 1.80 2.53
N THR A 66 11.57 2.40 1.51
CA THR A 66 11.88 1.77 0.21
C THR A 66 13.36 1.47 0.06
N SER A 67 14.17 1.63 1.11
CA SER A 67 15.62 1.43 1.06
C SER A 67 15.99 0.04 0.55
N ASP A 68 15.20 -0.98 0.93
CA ASP A 68 15.40 -2.37 0.54
C ASP A 68 14.58 -2.78 -0.71
N TRP A 69 13.87 -1.84 -1.35
CA TRP A 69 13.05 -2.13 -2.52
C TRP A 69 13.91 -2.13 -3.78
N THR A 70 13.94 -3.27 -4.48
CA THR A 70 14.79 -3.48 -5.66
C THR A 70 14.00 -3.71 -6.95
N ASN A 71 12.73 -4.11 -6.85
CA ASN A 71 11.91 -4.54 -7.97
C ASN A 71 10.48 -3.96 -7.87
N SER A 72 9.61 -4.38 -8.80
CA SER A 72 8.18 -4.06 -8.74
C SER A 72 7.58 -4.49 -7.41
N VAL A 73 6.80 -3.59 -6.79
CA VAL A 73 6.17 -3.82 -5.49
C VAL A 73 4.66 -3.83 -5.62
N ASN A 74 4.03 -4.86 -5.08
CA ASN A 74 2.58 -4.97 -5.00
C ASN A 74 2.12 -4.61 -3.59
N LEU A 75 1.23 -3.64 -3.51
CA LEU A 75 0.58 -3.18 -2.28
C LEU A 75 -0.82 -3.75 -2.23
N GLN A 76 -1.19 -4.31 -1.07
CA GLN A 76 -2.51 -4.84 -0.82
C GLN A 76 -3.11 -4.22 0.44
N GLY A 77 -4.25 -3.54 0.30
CA GLY A 77 -5.01 -2.96 1.41
C GLY A 77 -6.18 -3.86 1.82
N LYS A 78 -6.32 -4.15 3.11
CA LYS A 78 -7.39 -5.02 3.66
C LYS A 78 -8.12 -4.35 4.82
N LEU A 79 -9.40 -4.68 4.99
CA LEU A 79 -10.19 -4.30 6.18
C LEU A 79 -10.13 -5.37 7.28
N VAL A 80 -9.88 -6.62 6.89
CA VAL A 80 -9.79 -7.78 7.77
C VAL A 80 -8.59 -8.62 7.33
N LEU A 81 -7.94 -9.29 8.27
CA LEU A 81 -6.77 -10.14 7.96
C LEU A 81 -7.15 -11.49 7.37
N LYS A 82 -8.35 -11.96 7.70
CA LYS A 82 -8.91 -13.21 7.19
C LYS A 82 -10.28 -12.91 6.63
N ASP A 83 -10.53 -13.40 5.43
CA ASP A 83 -11.87 -13.41 4.87
C ASP A 83 -12.82 -14.12 5.84
N PRO A 84 -14.01 -13.55 6.07
CA PRO A 84 -14.96 -14.18 6.97
C PRO A 84 -15.40 -15.53 6.40
N VAL A 85 -15.44 -16.54 7.25
CA VAL A 85 -15.95 -17.87 6.89
C VAL A 85 -17.47 -17.78 6.78
N TYR A 86 -18.03 -18.24 5.66
CA TYR A 86 -19.47 -18.30 5.49
C TYR A 86 -20.12 -19.10 6.62
N GLN A 87 -21.10 -18.50 7.29
CA GLN A 87 -21.94 -19.16 8.28
C GLN A 87 -23.40 -19.05 7.83
N GLU A 88 -24.05 -20.19 7.64
CA GLU A 88 -25.46 -20.25 7.24
C GLU A 88 -26.33 -19.45 8.24
N GLY A 89 -27.18 -18.57 7.73
CA GLY A 89 -28.06 -17.72 8.54
C GLY A 89 -27.42 -16.43 9.10
N LYS A 90 -26.14 -16.13 8.82
CA LYS A 90 -25.50 -14.86 9.21
C LYS A 90 -25.07 -14.03 8.01
N VAL A 91 -25.28 -12.71 8.11
CA VAL A 91 -24.75 -11.75 7.13
C VAL A 91 -23.22 -11.77 7.21
N THR A 92 -22.59 -12.29 6.17
CA THR A 92 -21.13 -12.35 6.04
C THR A 92 -20.65 -11.14 5.25
N ALA A 93 -19.98 -10.20 5.90
CA ALA A 93 -19.48 -8.99 5.25
C ALA A 93 -18.19 -9.28 4.47
N TYR A 94 -18.31 -9.54 3.16
CA TYR A 94 -17.16 -9.66 2.28
C TYR A 94 -16.61 -8.28 1.93
N TYR A 95 -15.39 -7.99 2.37
CA TYR A 95 -14.72 -6.73 2.09
C TYR A 95 -13.76 -6.89 0.91
N GLN A 96 -13.92 -6.05 -0.12
CA GLN A 96 -12.98 -6.03 -1.23
C GLN A 96 -11.61 -5.49 -0.79
N HIS A 97 -10.56 -6.27 -1.06
CA HIS A 97 -9.17 -5.85 -0.97
C HIS A 97 -8.84 -4.81 -2.04
N ALA A 98 -7.95 -3.87 -1.71
CA ALA A 98 -7.36 -2.94 -2.66
C ALA A 98 -6.01 -3.47 -3.13
N TYR A 99 -5.67 -3.25 -4.40
CA TYR A 99 -4.38 -3.63 -4.96
C TYR A 99 -3.78 -2.45 -5.71
N TYR A 100 -2.46 -2.26 -5.60
CA TYR A 100 -1.73 -1.25 -6.35
C TYR A 100 -0.30 -1.72 -6.61
N THR A 101 0.17 -1.58 -7.85
CA THR A 101 1.54 -1.97 -8.23
C THR A 101 2.37 -0.72 -8.45
N VAL A 102 3.53 -0.65 -7.78
CA VAL A 102 4.48 0.46 -7.87
C VAL A 102 5.75 -0.03 -8.55
N GLN A 103 6.23 0.70 -9.56
CA GLN A 103 7.44 0.35 -10.30
C GLN A 103 8.67 1.11 -9.79
N PRO A 104 9.87 0.51 -9.79
CA PRO A 104 11.09 1.26 -9.52
C PRO A 104 11.30 2.33 -10.59
N LEU A 105 11.63 3.56 -10.17
CA LEU A 105 12.09 4.61 -11.05
C LEU A 105 13.59 4.45 -11.24
N TYR A 106 13.97 3.79 -12.33
CA TYR A 106 15.37 3.65 -12.71
C TYR A 106 15.90 5.02 -13.16
N SER A 107 16.63 5.71 -12.29
CA SER A 107 17.44 6.85 -12.72
C SER A 107 18.57 6.33 -13.60
N SER A 108 18.57 6.66 -14.89
CA SER A 108 19.69 6.39 -15.80
C SER A 108 20.97 7.17 -15.43
N ALA A 109 20.93 8.03 -14.42
CA ALA A 109 22.06 8.82 -13.96
C ALA A 109 22.83 8.11 -12.83
N LYS A 110 23.64 7.10 -13.17
CA LYS A 110 24.86 6.74 -12.41
C LYS A 110 26.12 7.23 -13.14
N SER A 111 26.08 8.43 -13.72
CA SER A 111 27.25 9.04 -14.37
C SER A 111 27.40 10.49 -13.93
N PHE A 112 28.38 10.74 -13.05
CA PHE A 112 29.04 12.04 -12.97
C PHE A 112 30.40 11.88 -13.64
N LEU A 113 30.60 12.51 -14.79
CA LEU A 113 31.91 12.64 -15.42
C LEU A 113 32.66 13.77 -14.70
N HIS A 114 33.75 13.45 -14.01
CA HIS A 114 34.67 14.45 -13.48
C HIS A 114 35.70 14.77 -14.58
N ILE A 115 35.61 15.95 -15.19
CA ILE A 115 36.63 16.46 -16.10
C ILE A 115 37.54 17.38 -15.27
N GLN A 116 38.76 16.94 -14.99
CA GLN A 116 39.84 17.87 -14.63
C GLN A 116 40.44 18.39 -15.94
N GLY A 117 40.32 19.71 -16.15
CA GLY A 117 41.10 20.40 -17.16
C GLY A 117 42.58 20.48 -16.75
N PRO A 118 43.50 20.70 -17.70
CA PRO A 118 44.95 20.69 -17.49
C PRO A 118 45.44 21.80 -16.56
#